data_AF-A0A918JL51-F1
#
_entry.id   AF-A0A918JL51-F1
#
_cell.length_a   1.000
_cell.length_b   1.000
_cell.length_c   1.000
_cell.angle_alpha   90.00
_cell.angle_beta   90.00
_cell.angle_gamma   90.00
#
_symmetry.space_group_name_H-M   'P 1'
#
loop_
_entity.id
_entity.type
_entity.pdbx_description
1 polymer ?
#
loop_
_entity_poly.entity_id
_entity_poly.type
_entity_poly.pdbx_seq_one_letter_code
_entity_poly.pdbx_strand_id
1 'polypeptide(L)'
;MYRSVCLVIVLALLTMSAPGNAAQSCRPLVVFSFSDITPSNNEQQRLREQVYQSLDSITGSDATTELCHDYTRITLSNIPAQFADKYPSRFTLTDTPAFATFSLSGITPENTIVGQRARPYMLKVPFATYLVNSDETAITLLQSGKISEVIDYAVNIPIYEQALPSVTVARRHATTPVSLLFEVASHRDTFDTVAAPHFTREETPLNTTPNTPSATPVTWLVLNKYFSMTQNALVALHSERKSIQWLDAQLEQYTFTIRQTNGSDAIRQLQENDDICVMGIYPSEERQRFARFSMPTSYFLSPRLYFRSDAIDDKDFAAFTTSAGVLDATAFLSSYSALSVGYSPELLTLLSPVADYLKSRPQRFLQIDVLERERMLALVQKGRLDGFVDFPSHLAEARQHLHDLPALHSFTVSPTPVVGQARAACNHSTLGNNVINAIDGILSNPKQRYAYISLLADAMLAPEQRDLHQAADTQPMQNADEPSPSPSR
;
A
#
# COMPACT_ATOMS: atom_id res chain seq x y z
N MET A 1 -8.64 -15.83 12.27
CA MET A 1 -8.90 -16.93 11.31
C MET A 1 -9.66 -16.38 10.11
N TYR A 2 -8.96 -15.97 9.05
CA TYR A 2 -9.60 -15.90 7.74
C TYR A 2 -9.43 -17.27 7.10
N ARG A 3 -10.54 -17.98 6.92
CA ARG A 3 -10.57 -19.13 6.03
C ARG A 3 -10.16 -18.60 4.66
N SER A 4 -9.08 -19.12 4.09
CA SER A 4 -8.83 -19.00 2.66
C SER A 4 -10.12 -19.42 1.97
N VAL A 5 -10.76 -18.49 1.26
CA VAL A 5 -11.89 -18.83 0.40
C VAL A 5 -11.29 -19.55 -0.80
N CYS A 6 -11.04 -20.85 -0.64
CA CYS A 6 -10.87 -21.75 -1.77
C CYS A 6 -12.27 -21.89 -2.40
N LEU A 7 -12.53 -21.13 -3.45
CA LEU A 7 -13.67 -21.43 -4.31
C LEU A 7 -13.24 -22.54 -5.27
N VAL A 8 -13.76 -23.74 -5.03
CA VAL A 8 -13.56 -24.92 -5.86
C VAL A 8 -14.43 -24.77 -7.10
N ILE A 9 -13.83 -24.73 -8.28
CA ILE A 9 -14.55 -24.71 -9.56
C ILE A 9 -14.05 -25.88 -10.42
N VAL A 10 -14.99 -26.41 -11.20
CA VAL A 10 -14.92 -27.65 -11.96
C VAL A 10 -14.63 -27.34 -13.43
N LEU A 11 -13.62 -28.00 -14.02
CA LEU A 11 -13.22 -27.76 -15.41
C LEU A 11 -12.45 -28.95 -16.01
N ALA A 12 -12.96 -29.50 -17.13
CA ALA A 12 -12.52 -30.75 -17.74
C ALA A 12 -11.29 -30.64 -18.67
N LEU A 13 -10.44 -31.66 -18.65
CA LEU A 13 -9.53 -32.07 -19.72
C LEU A 13 -9.70 -33.58 -19.94
N LEU A 14 -9.99 -33.99 -21.18
CA LEU A 14 -10.18 -35.40 -21.51
C LEU A 14 -8.87 -36.17 -21.34
N THR A 15 -8.89 -37.27 -20.59
CA THR A 15 -7.89 -38.32 -20.73
C THR A 15 -8.27 -39.18 -21.94
N MET A 16 -7.37 -39.32 -22.90
CA MET A 16 -7.52 -40.32 -23.95
C MET A 16 -7.29 -41.70 -23.32
N SER A 17 -8.36 -42.39 -22.92
CA SER A 17 -8.28 -43.81 -22.60
C SER A 17 -8.24 -44.62 -23.90
N ALA A 18 -7.29 -45.56 -23.98
CA ALA A 18 -7.26 -46.56 -25.04
C ALA A 18 -8.62 -47.28 -25.17
N PRO A 19 -9.04 -47.63 -26.40
CA PRO A 19 -10.36 -48.20 -26.64
C PRO A 19 -10.42 -49.61 -26.05
N GLY A 20 -11.27 -49.82 -25.05
CA GLY A 20 -11.53 -51.19 -24.57
C GLY A 20 -12.29 -51.35 -23.26
N ASN A 21 -12.32 -50.36 -22.37
CA ASN A 21 -13.08 -50.46 -21.12
C ASN A 21 -13.98 -49.25 -20.94
N ALA A 22 -15.27 -49.50 -20.68
CA ALA A 22 -16.23 -48.50 -20.22
C ALA A 22 -15.87 -48.06 -18.79
N ALA A 23 -14.77 -47.34 -18.65
CA ALA A 23 -14.44 -46.60 -17.44
C ALA A 23 -15.21 -45.27 -17.48
N GLN A 24 -15.84 -44.92 -16.37
CA GLN A 24 -16.45 -43.59 -16.15
C GLN A 24 -15.46 -42.51 -16.62
N SER A 25 -15.89 -41.67 -17.56
CA SER A 25 -15.05 -40.59 -18.09
C SER A 25 -14.89 -39.52 -17.01
N CYS A 26 -13.75 -39.55 -16.31
CA CYS A 26 -13.42 -38.55 -15.31
C CYS A 26 -13.05 -37.23 -16.00
N ARG A 27 -13.67 -36.13 -15.54
CA ARG A 27 -13.23 -34.77 -15.85
C ARG A 27 -12.29 -34.33 -14.72
N PRO A 28 -11.00 -34.00 -14.99
CA PRO A 28 -10.11 -33.41 -13.99
C PRO A 28 -10.65 -32.05 -13.54
N LEU A 29 -10.11 -31.51 -12.45
CA LEU A 29 -10.56 -30.24 -11.88
C LEU A 29 -9.46 -29.18 -11.99
N VAL A 30 -9.71 -28.07 -12.67
CA VAL A 30 -8.76 -26.95 -12.76
C VAL A 30 -9.04 -25.91 -11.68
N VAL A 31 -8.09 -25.70 -10.77
CA VAL A 31 -8.16 -24.71 -9.70
C VAL A 31 -7.27 -23.52 -10.06
N PHE A 32 -7.87 -22.36 -10.26
CA PHE A 32 -7.12 -21.11 -10.34
C PHE A 32 -6.72 -20.69 -8.93
N SER A 33 -5.42 -20.58 -8.68
CA SER A 33 -4.89 -19.91 -7.50
C SER A 33 -4.14 -18.67 -7.95
N PHE A 34 -4.63 -17.50 -7.58
CA PHE A 34 -3.91 -16.26 -7.78
C PHE A 34 -2.94 -16.09 -6.60
N SER A 35 -1.64 -16.12 -6.85
CA SER A 35 -0.63 -15.94 -5.80
C SER A 35 -0.44 -14.46 -5.46
N ASP A 36 -0.51 -13.58 -6.46
CA ASP A 36 0.02 -12.20 -6.35
C ASP A 36 -0.97 -11.10 -6.79
N ILE A 37 -2.22 -11.49 -7.10
CA ILE A 37 -3.30 -10.57 -7.46
C ILE A 37 -4.55 -11.09 -6.76
N THR A 38 -5.30 -10.26 -6.02
CA THR A 38 -6.64 -10.64 -5.58
C THR A 38 -7.62 -10.02 -6.55
N PRO A 39 -8.12 -10.77 -7.55
CA PRO A 39 -9.02 -10.17 -8.49
C PRO A 39 -10.32 -9.87 -7.76
N SER A 40 -10.93 -8.71 -8.01
CA SER A 40 -12.29 -8.42 -7.54
C SER A 40 -13.24 -9.54 -7.99
N ASN A 41 -14.38 -9.72 -7.31
CA ASN A 41 -15.32 -10.79 -7.67
C ASN A 41 -15.74 -10.74 -9.16
N ASN A 42 -15.79 -9.55 -9.75
CA ASN A 42 -16.07 -9.34 -11.17
C ASN A 42 -14.89 -9.74 -12.08
N GLU A 43 -13.64 -9.51 -11.66
CA GLU A 43 -12.43 -9.95 -12.37
C GLU A 43 -12.29 -11.49 -12.36
N GLN A 44 -12.61 -12.12 -11.24
CA GLN A 44 -12.67 -13.58 -11.17
C GLN A 44 -13.73 -14.12 -12.13
N GLN A 45 -14.90 -13.49 -12.20
CA GLN A 45 -15.99 -13.92 -13.09
C GLN A 45 -15.67 -13.71 -14.58
N ARG A 46 -15.01 -12.62 -14.95
CA ARG A 46 -14.65 -12.34 -16.35
C ARG A 46 -13.52 -13.23 -16.87
N LEU A 47 -12.46 -13.45 -16.06
CA LEU A 47 -11.39 -14.41 -16.41
C LEU A 47 -11.95 -15.83 -16.54
N ARG A 48 -12.94 -16.19 -15.70
CA ARG A 48 -13.70 -17.42 -15.85
C ARG A 48 -14.40 -17.47 -17.21
N GLU A 49 -15.19 -16.46 -17.56
CA GLU A 49 -15.98 -16.43 -18.81
C GLU A 49 -15.11 -16.48 -20.07
N GLN A 50 -13.95 -15.80 -20.09
CA GLN A 50 -13.01 -15.86 -21.22
C GLN A 50 -12.36 -17.24 -21.38
N VAL A 51 -11.98 -17.87 -20.27
CA VAL A 51 -11.46 -19.24 -20.28
C VAL A 51 -12.57 -20.24 -20.67
N TYR A 52 -13.80 -20.06 -20.18
CA TYR A 52 -14.96 -20.89 -20.53
C TYR A 52 -15.29 -20.79 -22.02
N GLN A 53 -15.41 -19.59 -22.58
CA GLN A 53 -15.71 -19.40 -24.01
C GLN A 53 -14.64 -20.02 -24.92
N SER A 54 -13.37 -19.92 -24.51
CA SER A 54 -12.26 -20.52 -25.25
C SER A 54 -12.30 -22.05 -25.17
N LEU A 55 -12.67 -22.64 -24.03
CA LEU A 55 -12.72 -24.10 -23.84
C LEU A 55 -13.99 -24.77 -24.36
N ASP A 56 -15.16 -24.11 -24.30
CA ASP A 56 -16.41 -24.59 -24.91
C ASP A 56 -16.28 -24.68 -26.43
N SER A 57 -15.55 -23.73 -27.04
CA SER A 57 -15.26 -23.77 -28.48
C SER A 57 -14.41 -24.97 -28.92
N ILE A 58 -13.67 -25.57 -27.98
CA ILE A 58 -12.78 -26.72 -28.21
C ILE A 58 -13.49 -28.06 -27.94
N THR A 59 -14.43 -28.11 -26.98
CA THR A 59 -15.00 -29.37 -26.47
C THR A 59 -16.37 -29.75 -27.02
N GLY A 60 -17.09 -28.80 -27.63
CA GLY A 60 -18.28 -29.04 -28.44
C GLY A 60 -19.23 -30.13 -27.93
N SER A 61 -19.75 -30.07 -26.69
CA SER A 61 -20.87 -30.94 -26.30
C SER A 61 -21.60 -30.54 -25.00
N ASP A 62 -22.94 -30.57 -25.09
CA ASP A 62 -23.90 -30.63 -23.97
C ASP A 62 -23.86 -32.03 -23.32
N ALA A 63 -23.20 -32.20 -22.18
CA ALA A 63 -23.33 -33.42 -21.37
C ALA A 63 -23.04 -33.18 -19.89
N THR A 64 -24.02 -33.51 -19.04
CA THR A 64 -23.97 -33.46 -17.57
C THR A 64 -23.44 -34.78 -17.00
N THR A 65 -22.33 -34.76 -16.25
CA THR A 65 -21.83 -35.93 -15.47
C THR A 65 -20.94 -35.52 -14.29
N GLU A 66 -20.89 -36.38 -13.27
CA GLU A 66 -20.27 -36.22 -11.94
C GLU A 66 -18.72 -36.07 -11.93
N LEU A 67 -18.22 -35.54 -10.81
CA LEU A 67 -16.84 -35.09 -10.59
C LEU A 67 -16.02 -36.05 -9.72
N CYS A 68 -14.75 -36.27 -10.09
CA CYS A 68 -13.76 -36.99 -9.29
C CYS A 68 -12.58 -36.08 -8.89
N HIS A 69 -11.84 -36.48 -7.85
CA HIS A 69 -11.00 -35.64 -6.98
C HIS A 69 -9.52 -35.45 -7.40
N ASP A 70 -9.17 -35.41 -8.68
CA ASP A 70 -7.80 -35.05 -9.10
C ASP A 70 -7.72 -33.58 -9.57
N TYR A 71 -6.94 -32.78 -8.85
CA TYR A 71 -6.89 -31.32 -8.98
C TYR A 71 -5.61 -30.89 -9.73
N THR A 72 -5.76 -30.06 -10.76
CA THR A 72 -4.66 -29.29 -11.36
C THR A 72 -4.73 -27.86 -10.88
N ARG A 73 -3.71 -27.39 -10.17
CA ARG A 73 -3.63 -25.97 -9.80
C ARG A 73 -2.85 -25.18 -10.84
N ILE A 74 -3.45 -24.10 -11.33
CA ILE A 74 -2.84 -23.16 -12.26
C ILE A 74 -2.64 -21.82 -11.54
N THR A 75 -1.42 -21.29 -11.58
CA THR A 75 -1.04 -19.99 -11.00
C THR A 75 -0.70 -19.00 -12.12
N LEU A 76 -1.14 -17.74 -12.01
CA LEU A 76 -0.75 -16.66 -12.91
C LEU A 76 0.43 -15.88 -12.32
N SER A 77 1.51 -15.68 -13.08
CA SER A 77 2.71 -15.00 -12.58
C SER A 77 3.48 -14.20 -13.65
N ASN A 78 4.02 -13.04 -13.25
CA ASN A 78 5.01 -12.27 -14.03
C ASN A 78 6.40 -12.81 -13.69
N ILE A 79 6.84 -13.90 -14.34
CA ILE A 79 7.94 -14.78 -13.86
C ILE A 79 9.10 -14.04 -13.16
N PRO A 80 9.28 -14.24 -11.83
CA PRO A 80 10.56 -14.15 -11.13
C PRO A 80 11.15 -15.56 -10.93
N ALA A 81 12.44 -15.63 -10.63
CA ALA A 81 13.22 -16.88 -10.46
C ALA A 81 12.73 -17.84 -9.34
N GLN A 82 11.71 -17.45 -8.57
CA GLN A 82 11.21 -18.16 -7.38
C GLN A 82 10.24 -19.33 -7.64
N PHE A 83 10.04 -19.74 -8.90
CA PHE A 83 9.17 -20.87 -9.26
C PHE A 83 9.94 -22.09 -9.78
N ALA A 84 11.13 -22.37 -9.21
CA ALA A 84 11.98 -23.50 -9.63
C ALA A 84 11.27 -24.87 -9.63
N ASP A 85 10.22 -25.03 -8.81
CA ASP A 85 9.46 -26.28 -8.66
C ASP A 85 8.12 -26.30 -9.43
N LYS A 86 7.80 -25.25 -10.21
CA LYS A 86 6.58 -25.20 -11.04
C LYS A 86 6.93 -25.24 -12.52
N TYR A 87 6.00 -25.73 -13.32
CA TYR A 87 6.16 -25.90 -14.76
C TYR A 87 5.48 -24.74 -15.50
N PRO A 88 6.22 -23.72 -15.98
CA PRO A 88 5.63 -22.66 -16.78
C PRO A 88 5.13 -23.20 -18.11
N SER A 89 3.93 -22.77 -18.49
CA SER A 89 3.38 -22.91 -19.84
C SER A 89 4.19 -22.09 -20.81
N ARG A 90 4.29 -22.59 -22.04
CA ARG A 90 4.82 -21.81 -23.17
C ARG A 90 3.81 -20.75 -23.65
N PHE A 91 2.59 -20.72 -23.14
CA PHE A 91 1.62 -19.66 -23.38
C PHE A 91 1.77 -18.55 -22.36
N THR A 92 1.71 -17.30 -22.83
CA THR A 92 1.68 -16.11 -21.97
C THR A 92 0.42 -15.30 -22.30
N LEU A 93 -0.25 -14.78 -21.27
CA LEU A 93 -1.41 -13.92 -21.45
C LEU A 93 -0.93 -12.55 -21.93
N THR A 94 -1.13 -12.29 -23.22
CA THR A 94 -0.85 -11.03 -23.89
C THR A 94 -1.99 -10.00 -23.77
N ASP A 95 -3.16 -10.39 -23.24
CA ASP A 95 -4.37 -9.56 -23.09
C ASP A 95 -4.33 -8.58 -21.90
N THR A 96 -3.16 -8.06 -21.61
CA THR A 96 -3.03 -6.94 -20.69
C THR A 96 -3.40 -5.64 -21.43
N PRO A 97 -4.24 -4.78 -20.84
CA PRO A 97 -4.74 -3.60 -21.56
C PRO A 97 -3.58 -2.70 -21.97
N ALA A 98 -3.51 -2.37 -23.26
CA ALA A 98 -2.61 -1.32 -23.72
C ALA A 98 -2.93 -0.03 -22.96
N PHE A 99 -1.89 0.70 -22.56
CA PHE A 99 -2.06 1.99 -21.92
C PHE A 99 -1.95 3.10 -22.97
N ALA A 100 -2.51 4.25 -22.64
CA ALA A 100 -2.30 5.48 -23.37
C ALA A 100 -2.08 6.60 -22.37
N THR A 101 -1.41 7.64 -22.84
CA THR A 101 -1.32 8.88 -22.11
C THR A 101 -2.01 10.01 -22.82
N PHE A 102 -2.56 10.92 -22.01
CA PHE A 102 -3.42 12.01 -22.43
C PHE A 102 -2.83 13.31 -21.91
N SER A 103 -2.56 14.26 -22.80
CA SER A 103 -1.99 15.57 -22.46
C SER A 103 -2.65 16.67 -23.27
N LEU A 104 -2.57 17.93 -22.85
CA LEU A 104 -3.15 19.07 -23.60
C LEU A 104 -2.03 19.99 -24.09
N SER A 105 -2.14 20.43 -25.34
CA SER A 105 -1.22 21.41 -25.91
C SER A 105 -1.40 22.79 -25.26
N GLY A 106 -0.29 23.49 -24.99
CA GLY A 106 -0.31 24.83 -24.38
C GLY A 106 -0.49 24.84 -22.86
N ILE A 107 -0.71 23.68 -22.22
CA ILE A 107 -0.51 23.55 -20.78
C ILE A 107 1.00 23.43 -20.57
N THR A 108 1.67 24.57 -20.37
CA THR A 108 2.93 24.59 -19.61
C THR A 108 2.50 24.23 -18.20
N PRO A 109 2.73 23.00 -17.75
CA PRO A 109 2.32 22.64 -16.42
C PRO A 109 3.12 23.53 -15.49
N GLU A 110 2.46 24.25 -14.58
CA GLU A 110 3.19 24.80 -13.44
C GLU A 110 3.91 23.66 -12.68
N ASN A 111 3.45 22.41 -12.87
CA ASN A 111 3.91 21.19 -12.23
C ASN A 111 3.90 19.95 -13.15
N THR A 112 4.99 19.18 -13.21
CA THR A 112 5.14 17.95 -14.02
C THR A 112 4.39 16.73 -13.44
N ILE A 113 3.28 16.91 -12.72
CA ILE A 113 2.57 15.80 -12.10
C ILE A 113 1.85 15.00 -13.19
N VAL A 114 2.12 13.70 -13.24
CA VAL A 114 1.39 12.75 -14.07
C VAL A 114 0.30 12.09 -13.23
N GLY A 115 -0.96 12.20 -13.65
CA GLY A 115 -2.06 11.43 -13.09
C GLY A 115 -2.06 10.01 -13.65
N GLN A 116 -2.53 9.04 -12.88
CA GLN A 116 -2.80 7.70 -13.36
C GLN A 116 -4.13 7.21 -12.82
N ARG A 117 -4.98 6.70 -13.72
CA ARG A 117 -6.31 6.21 -13.35
C ARG A 117 -6.19 4.97 -12.49
N ALA A 118 -6.85 5.00 -11.33
CA ALA A 118 -7.01 3.84 -10.46
C ALA A 118 -7.93 2.83 -11.16
N ARG A 119 -7.31 1.84 -11.82
CA ARG A 119 -7.96 0.76 -12.56
C ARG A 119 -7.34 -0.59 -12.12
N PRO A 120 -7.97 -1.73 -12.46
CA PRO A 120 -7.46 -3.05 -12.05
C PRO A 120 -5.99 -3.31 -12.46
N TYR A 121 -5.63 -2.93 -13.68
CA TYR A 121 -4.25 -2.82 -14.19
C TYR A 121 -3.77 -1.37 -14.17
N MET A 122 -2.56 -1.15 -13.70
CA MET A 122 -1.88 0.14 -13.74
C MET A 122 -0.51 -0.02 -14.38
N LEU A 123 -0.18 0.89 -15.30
CA LEU A 123 1.14 1.00 -15.91
C LEU A 123 2.16 1.38 -14.85
N LYS A 124 3.14 0.50 -14.59
CA LYS A 124 4.28 0.82 -13.75
C LYS A 124 5.17 1.82 -14.48
N VAL A 125 5.29 3.02 -13.94
CA VAL A 125 6.16 4.07 -14.48
C VAL A 125 7.31 4.37 -13.51
N PRO A 126 8.46 4.86 -13.99
CA PRO A 126 9.64 5.13 -13.14
C PRO A 126 9.52 6.40 -12.30
N PHE A 127 8.37 7.08 -12.33
CA PHE A 127 8.08 8.30 -11.60
C PHE A 127 6.78 8.17 -10.81
N ALA A 128 6.61 9.01 -9.79
CA ALA A 128 5.39 9.01 -8.99
C ALA A 128 4.20 9.51 -9.81
N THR A 129 3.07 8.82 -9.70
CA THR A 129 1.81 9.24 -10.32
C THR A 129 0.77 9.61 -9.27
N TYR A 130 0.00 10.64 -9.54
CA TYR A 130 -1.18 10.97 -8.74
C TYR A 130 -2.33 10.02 -9.09
N LEU A 131 -2.85 9.27 -8.11
CA LEU A 131 -3.97 8.35 -8.35
C LEU A 131 -5.26 9.14 -8.60
N VAL A 132 -5.90 8.87 -9.73
CA VAL A 132 -7.15 9.51 -10.11
C VAL A 132 -8.29 8.50 -10.10
N ASN A 133 -9.34 8.76 -9.33
CA ASN A 133 -10.38 7.77 -9.03
C ASN A 133 -11.54 7.73 -10.03
N SER A 134 -11.76 8.78 -10.84
CA SER A 134 -12.76 8.77 -11.92
C SER A 134 -12.26 9.40 -13.23
N ASP A 135 -12.97 9.15 -14.34
CA ASP A 135 -12.64 9.71 -15.66
C ASP A 135 -12.89 11.22 -15.67
N GLU A 136 -13.98 11.66 -15.03
CA GLU A 136 -14.33 13.08 -14.86
C GLU A 136 -13.27 13.82 -14.03
N THR A 137 -12.73 13.17 -12.99
CA THR A 137 -11.67 13.74 -12.16
C THR A 137 -10.39 13.90 -12.98
N ALA A 138 -10.03 12.89 -13.80
CA ALA A 138 -8.84 12.97 -14.65
C ALA A 138 -8.95 14.08 -15.68
N ILE A 139 -10.10 14.18 -16.34
CA ILE A 139 -10.42 15.25 -17.29
C ILE A 139 -10.33 16.62 -16.61
N THR A 140 -10.95 16.80 -15.44
CA THR A 140 -10.95 18.07 -14.69
C THR A 140 -9.53 18.48 -14.27
N LEU A 141 -8.74 17.54 -13.76
CA LEU A 141 -7.36 17.80 -13.35
C LEU A 141 -6.47 18.15 -14.54
N LEU A 142 -6.66 17.47 -15.67
CA LEU A 142 -5.92 17.73 -16.90
C LEU A 142 -6.30 19.09 -17.50
N GLN A 143 -7.59 19.44 -17.59
CA GLN A 143 -8.08 20.74 -18.08
C GLN A 143 -7.62 21.92 -17.22
N SER A 144 -7.58 21.74 -15.90
CA SER A 144 -7.16 22.79 -14.97
C SER A 144 -5.64 22.97 -14.88
N GLY A 145 -4.86 22.15 -15.61
CA GLY A 145 -3.40 22.18 -15.58
C GLY A 145 -2.79 21.69 -14.28
N LYS A 146 -3.57 21.05 -13.39
CA LYS A 146 -3.08 20.48 -12.12
C LYS A 146 -2.25 19.22 -12.33
N ILE A 147 -2.49 18.51 -13.43
CA ILE A 147 -1.64 17.43 -13.93
C ILE A 147 -1.30 17.71 -15.39
N SER A 148 -0.08 17.35 -15.79
CA SER A 148 0.42 17.56 -17.15
C SER A 148 -0.01 16.46 -18.12
N GLU A 149 -0.23 15.26 -17.59
CA GLU A 149 -0.52 14.05 -18.34
C GLU A 149 -1.38 13.12 -17.48
N VAL A 150 -2.25 12.33 -18.12
CA VAL A 150 -2.97 11.22 -17.48
C VAL A 150 -2.55 9.93 -18.15
N ILE A 151 -2.24 8.88 -17.38
CA ILE A 151 -2.07 7.51 -17.85
C ILE A 151 -3.38 6.75 -17.57
N ASP A 152 -3.97 6.14 -18.60
CA ASP A 152 -5.16 5.28 -18.50
C ASP A 152 -5.12 4.18 -19.59
N TYR A 153 -6.14 3.34 -19.67
CA TYR A 153 -6.27 2.36 -20.73
C TYR A 153 -6.48 3.02 -22.10
N ALA A 154 -5.84 2.47 -23.12
CA ALA A 154 -5.99 2.90 -24.50
C ALA A 154 -7.43 2.72 -25.02
N VAL A 155 -8.22 1.82 -24.44
CA VAL A 155 -9.66 1.69 -24.77
C VAL A 155 -10.46 2.94 -24.39
N ASN A 156 -9.98 3.76 -23.46
CA ASN A 156 -10.66 4.99 -23.03
C ASN A 156 -10.32 6.20 -23.90
N ILE A 157 -9.52 6.06 -24.96
CA ILE A 157 -9.18 7.16 -25.88
C ILE A 157 -10.42 7.95 -26.34
N PRO A 158 -11.53 7.32 -26.78
CA PRO A 158 -12.72 8.05 -27.22
C PRO A 158 -13.32 8.96 -26.13
N ILE A 159 -13.23 8.57 -24.85
CA ILE A 159 -13.75 9.37 -23.72
C ILE A 159 -12.96 10.67 -23.60
N TYR A 160 -11.64 10.59 -23.64
CA TYR A 160 -10.78 11.78 -23.55
C TYR A 160 -10.89 12.65 -24.81
N GLU A 161 -10.90 12.07 -26.01
CA GLU A 161 -11.07 12.83 -27.26
C GLU A 161 -12.41 13.57 -27.33
N GLN A 162 -13.49 12.94 -26.84
CA GLN A 162 -14.81 13.57 -26.78
C GLN A 162 -14.86 14.72 -25.75
N ALA A 163 -14.25 14.55 -24.58
CA ALA A 163 -14.26 15.55 -23.51
C ALA A 163 -13.24 16.68 -23.72
N LEU A 164 -12.17 16.41 -24.46
CA LEU A 164 -11.01 17.27 -24.63
C LEU A 164 -10.63 17.40 -26.11
N PRO A 165 -11.22 18.37 -26.85
CA PRO A 165 -11.02 18.50 -28.30
C PRO A 165 -9.56 18.68 -28.76
N SER A 166 -8.66 19.07 -27.84
CA SER A 166 -7.23 19.33 -28.08
C SER A 166 -6.30 18.36 -27.36
N VAL A 167 -6.81 17.20 -26.90
CA VAL A 167 -5.98 16.18 -26.24
C VAL A 167 -5.01 15.53 -27.22
N THR A 168 -3.75 15.46 -26.82
CA THR A 168 -2.71 14.69 -27.46
C THR A 168 -2.64 13.32 -26.80
N VAL A 169 -2.74 12.27 -27.60
CA VAL A 169 -2.76 10.88 -27.15
C VAL A 169 -1.46 10.18 -27.56
N ALA A 170 -0.75 9.58 -26.61
CA ALA A 170 0.41 8.74 -26.88
C ALA A 170 0.19 7.33 -26.33
N ARG A 171 0.16 6.32 -27.21
CA ARG A 171 0.03 4.92 -26.77
C ARG A 171 1.30 4.47 -26.03
N ARG A 172 1.12 3.74 -24.92
CA ARG A 172 2.17 3.12 -24.13
C ARG A 172 1.98 1.61 -24.18
N HIS A 173 2.92 0.92 -24.82
CA HIS A 173 3.01 -0.52 -24.77
C HIS A 173 3.90 -0.90 -23.60
N ALA A 174 3.31 -1.32 -22.48
CA ALA A 174 4.08 -2.05 -21.51
C ALA A 174 3.17 -2.96 -20.72
N THR A 175 3.29 -4.24 -21.00
CA THR A 175 3.02 -5.26 -20.02
C THR A 175 4.00 -6.39 -20.26
N THR A 176 4.67 -6.75 -19.18
CA THR A 176 5.40 -8.00 -19.12
C THR A 176 4.39 -9.12 -19.33
N PRO A 177 4.68 -10.11 -20.19
CA PRO A 177 3.79 -11.24 -20.38
C PRO A 177 3.56 -11.96 -19.05
N VAL A 178 2.29 -12.29 -18.73
CA VAL A 178 1.96 -13.12 -17.58
C VAL A 178 2.03 -14.58 -18.03
N SER A 179 2.81 -15.40 -17.34
CA SER A 179 2.91 -16.84 -17.61
C SER A 179 1.95 -17.64 -16.73
N LEU A 180 1.41 -18.72 -17.28
CA LEU A 180 0.69 -19.73 -16.52
C LEU A 180 1.69 -20.72 -15.92
N LEU A 181 1.59 -21.00 -14.62
CA LEU A 181 2.43 -21.96 -13.92
C LEU A 181 1.58 -23.14 -13.46
N PHE A 182 2.07 -24.35 -13.69
CA PHE A 182 1.41 -25.60 -13.33
C PHE A 182 2.20 -26.30 -12.22
N GLU A 183 1.49 -26.92 -11.28
CA GLU A 183 2.11 -27.74 -10.23
C GLU A 183 2.64 -29.09 -10.77
N VAL A 184 2.13 -29.56 -11.91
CA VAL A 184 2.48 -30.86 -12.49
C VAL A 184 2.87 -30.70 -13.97
N ALA A 185 4.01 -31.28 -14.36
CA ALA A 185 4.57 -31.17 -15.70
C ALA A 185 3.61 -31.67 -16.79
N SER A 186 2.97 -32.82 -16.57
CA SER A 186 2.04 -33.41 -17.54
C SER A 186 0.81 -32.53 -17.81
N HIS A 187 0.36 -31.76 -16.81
CA HIS A 187 -0.73 -30.82 -16.98
C HIS A 187 -0.31 -29.59 -17.80
N ARG A 188 0.89 -29.07 -17.55
CA ARG A 188 1.51 -28.05 -18.41
C ARG A 188 1.63 -28.55 -19.84
N ASP A 189 2.17 -29.75 -20.03
CA ASP A 189 2.40 -30.34 -21.37
C ASP A 189 1.08 -30.54 -22.11
N THR A 190 0.03 -31.00 -21.42
CA THR A 190 -1.33 -31.13 -21.98
C THR A 190 -1.90 -29.79 -22.39
N PHE A 191 -1.81 -28.77 -21.51
CA PHE A 191 -2.26 -27.41 -21.82
C PHE A 191 -1.49 -26.81 -23.01
N ASP A 192 -0.17 -26.94 -23.03
CA ASP A 192 0.69 -26.40 -24.11
C ASP A 192 0.46 -27.09 -25.45
N THR A 193 0.08 -28.37 -25.45
CA THR A 193 -0.14 -29.15 -26.67
C THR A 193 -1.56 -28.99 -27.21
N VAL A 194 -2.55 -28.92 -26.33
CA VAL A 194 -3.97 -28.97 -26.70
C VAL A 194 -4.60 -27.59 -26.71
N ALA A 195 -4.33 -26.76 -25.71
CA ALA A 195 -5.01 -25.47 -25.52
C ALA A 195 -4.19 -24.30 -26.07
N ALA A 196 -2.91 -24.21 -25.76
CA ALA A 196 -2.03 -23.11 -26.14
C ALA A 196 -2.01 -22.77 -27.65
N PRO A 197 -2.07 -23.74 -28.60
CA PRO A 197 -2.06 -23.43 -30.03
C PRO A 197 -3.29 -22.65 -30.52
N HIS A 198 -4.38 -22.64 -29.74
CA HIS A 198 -5.58 -21.88 -30.06
C HIS A 198 -5.48 -20.40 -29.62
N PHE A 199 -4.40 -20.03 -28.94
CA PHE A 199 -4.10 -18.66 -28.58
C PHE A 199 -2.93 -18.14 -29.45
N THR A 200 -3.12 -17.04 -30.17
CA THR A 200 -2.16 -16.47 -31.15
C THR A 200 -0.83 -16.00 -30.49
N ARG A 201 0.33 -16.34 -31.10
CA ARG A 201 1.71 -16.16 -30.54
C ARG A 201 2.59 -15.15 -31.31
N GLU A 202 3.38 -14.37 -30.58
CA GLU A 202 4.71 -13.84 -30.96
C GLU A 202 5.69 -14.11 -29.78
N GLU A 203 6.90 -14.64 -30.03
CA GLU A 203 7.89 -15.00 -28.98
C GLU A 203 9.22 -14.22 -29.14
N THR A 204 9.90 -13.89 -28.03
CA THR A 204 11.29 -13.38 -28.01
C THR A 204 12.04 -13.83 -26.73
N PRO A 205 13.31 -14.29 -26.79
CA PRO A 205 14.04 -14.81 -25.63
C PRO A 205 14.96 -13.78 -24.92
N LEU A 206 15.22 -14.00 -23.61
CA LEU A 206 16.07 -13.17 -22.73
C LEU A 206 17.26 -13.99 -22.16
N ASN A 207 18.44 -13.37 -22.09
CA ASN A 207 19.70 -13.92 -21.57
C ASN A 207 20.30 -13.01 -20.48
N THR A 208 20.92 -13.58 -19.45
CA THR A 208 21.76 -12.84 -18.47
C THR A 208 22.98 -13.66 -18.01
N THR A 209 24.09 -12.97 -17.74
CA THR A 209 25.37 -13.48 -17.19
C THR A 209 25.78 -12.72 -15.91
N PRO A 210 26.58 -13.31 -14.99
CA PRO A 210 26.92 -12.71 -13.68
C PRO A 210 28.33 -12.10 -13.57
N ASN A 211 28.54 -11.16 -12.63
CA ASN A 211 29.86 -10.65 -12.20
C ASN A 211 29.93 -10.37 -10.67
N THR A 212 31.09 -10.75 -10.08
CA THR A 212 31.89 -10.32 -8.90
C THR A 212 31.24 -9.63 -7.67
N PRO A 213 31.64 -9.95 -6.41
CA PRO A 213 30.92 -9.52 -5.19
C PRO A 213 31.10 -8.03 -4.89
N SER A 214 30.09 -7.26 -5.28
CA SER A 214 29.77 -5.92 -4.79
C SER A 214 29.11 -6.01 -3.41
N ALA A 215 29.16 -4.93 -2.63
CA ALA A 215 28.32 -4.77 -1.44
C ALA A 215 26.89 -5.19 -1.75
N THR A 216 26.27 -5.94 -0.82
CA THR A 216 24.99 -6.58 -1.09
C THR A 216 23.92 -5.50 -1.24
N PRO A 217 23.25 -5.41 -2.40
CA PRO A 217 22.25 -4.39 -2.63
C PRO A 217 21.03 -4.65 -1.76
N VAL A 218 20.51 -3.60 -1.13
CA VAL A 218 19.27 -3.63 -0.35
C VAL A 218 18.42 -2.44 -0.77
N THR A 219 17.14 -2.66 -1.04
CA THR A 219 16.21 -1.59 -1.36
C THR A 219 15.47 -1.16 -0.10
N TRP A 220 15.55 0.12 0.24
CA TRP A 220 14.88 0.69 1.40
C TRP A 220 13.66 1.50 1.03
N LEU A 221 12.49 0.99 1.41
CA LEU A 221 11.22 1.63 1.14
C LEU A 221 10.87 2.59 2.27
N VAL A 222 10.62 3.84 1.89
CA VAL A 222 10.18 4.89 2.79
C VAL A 222 8.73 5.22 2.50
N LEU A 223 7.91 5.15 3.54
CA LEU A 223 6.49 5.40 3.40
C LEU A 223 6.23 6.90 3.23
N ASN A 224 5.53 7.25 2.17
CA ASN A 224 4.96 8.58 2.02
C ASN A 224 3.92 8.81 3.11
N LYS A 225 4.06 9.93 3.84
CA LYS A 225 3.18 10.26 4.97
C LYS A 225 2.26 11.43 4.67
N TYR A 226 2.66 12.35 3.80
CA TYR A 226 1.84 13.51 3.40
C TYR A 226 2.21 14.02 2.01
N PHE A 227 1.33 14.85 1.44
CA PHE A 227 1.62 15.63 0.24
C PHE A 227 2.18 16.99 0.64
N SER A 228 3.42 17.27 0.22
CA SER A 228 4.03 18.59 0.43
C SER A 228 3.60 19.51 -0.70
N MET A 229 2.91 20.63 -0.41
CA MET A 229 2.60 21.64 -1.43
C MET A 229 3.89 22.28 -1.98
N THR A 230 4.91 22.48 -1.14
CA THR A 230 6.19 23.08 -1.55
C THR A 230 6.96 22.20 -2.53
N GLN A 231 7.00 20.89 -2.28
CA GLN A 231 7.66 19.94 -3.20
C GLN A 231 6.71 19.42 -4.28
N ASN A 232 5.42 19.71 -4.13
CA ASN A 232 4.33 19.26 -4.98
C ASN A 232 4.39 17.74 -5.24
N ALA A 233 4.68 16.99 -4.18
CA ALA A 233 4.94 15.56 -4.22
C ALA A 233 4.52 14.90 -2.90
N LEU A 234 4.23 13.61 -2.97
CA LEU A 234 4.13 12.76 -1.79
C LEU A 234 5.53 12.54 -1.23
N VAL A 235 5.69 12.77 0.07
CA VAL A 235 6.98 12.70 0.74
C VAL A 235 6.88 11.96 2.06
N ALA A 236 7.98 11.32 2.44
CA ALA A 236 8.20 10.85 3.80
C ALA A 236 8.42 12.04 4.77
N LEU A 237 8.40 11.81 6.08
CA LEU A 237 8.76 12.86 7.04
C LEU A 237 10.25 13.20 6.93
N HIS A 238 10.61 14.47 7.17
CA HIS A 238 12.00 14.90 7.16
C HIS A 238 12.85 14.13 8.18
N SER A 239 12.31 13.90 9.38
CA SER A 239 12.95 13.08 10.41
C SER A 239 13.18 11.63 9.97
N GLU A 240 12.20 11.00 9.32
CA GLU A 240 12.36 9.64 8.79
C GLU A 240 13.48 9.60 7.74
N ARG A 241 13.57 10.60 6.83
CA ARG A 241 14.67 10.66 5.86
C ARG A 241 16.04 10.78 6.54
N LYS A 242 16.15 11.64 7.55
CA LYS A 242 17.39 11.82 8.32
C LYS A 242 17.79 10.56 9.08
N SER A 243 16.84 9.91 9.75
CA SER A 243 17.09 8.68 10.50
C SER A 243 17.52 7.55 9.56
N ILE A 244 16.95 7.53 8.36
CA ILE A 244 17.31 6.61 7.28
C ILE A 244 18.75 6.83 6.80
N GLN A 245 19.10 8.06 6.41
CA GLN A 245 20.45 8.40 5.99
C GLN A 245 21.49 8.10 7.06
N TRP A 246 21.13 8.30 8.33
CA TRP A 246 21.99 7.94 9.45
C TRP A 246 22.21 6.43 9.53
N LEU A 247 21.16 5.60 9.40
CA LEU A 247 21.29 4.14 9.43
C LEU A 247 22.11 3.61 8.24
N ASP A 248 21.89 4.15 7.05
CA ASP A 248 22.68 3.85 5.84
C ASP A 248 24.19 4.07 6.09
N ALA A 249 24.55 5.21 6.69
CA ALA A 249 25.93 5.53 7.05
C ALA A 249 26.52 4.62 8.16
N GLN A 250 25.70 3.89 8.92
CA GLN A 250 26.19 2.93 9.94
C GLN A 250 26.30 1.50 9.39
N LEU A 251 25.78 1.23 8.20
CA LEU A 251 25.59 -0.10 7.63
C LEU A 251 26.43 -0.29 6.36
N GLU A 252 27.71 0.08 6.43
CA GLU A 252 28.66 0.14 5.30
C GLU A 252 28.82 -1.17 4.52
N GLN A 253 28.45 -2.31 5.11
CA GLN A 253 28.47 -3.61 4.45
C GLN A 253 27.35 -3.83 3.42
N TYR A 254 26.38 -2.92 3.34
CA TYR A 254 25.27 -2.95 2.40
C TYR A 254 25.31 -1.72 1.49
N THR A 255 24.70 -1.82 0.30
CA THR A 255 24.43 -0.64 -0.54
C THR A 255 22.93 -0.41 -0.60
N PHE A 256 22.47 0.65 0.05
CA PHE A 256 21.05 0.95 0.11
C PHE A 256 20.58 1.78 -1.09
N THR A 257 19.49 1.34 -1.71
CA THR A 257 18.71 2.17 -2.64
C THR A 257 17.44 2.64 -1.96
N ILE A 258 17.37 3.93 -1.60
CA ILE A 258 16.20 4.50 -0.92
C ILE A 258 15.12 4.84 -1.96
N ARG A 259 13.91 4.31 -1.77
CA ARG A 259 12.75 4.54 -2.64
C ARG A 259 11.53 4.93 -1.82
N GLN A 260 10.84 5.98 -2.25
CA GLN A 260 9.56 6.37 -1.66
C GLN A 260 8.42 5.54 -2.24
N THR A 261 7.45 5.18 -1.40
CA THR A 261 6.27 4.41 -1.81
C THR A 261 5.10 4.62 -0.85
N ASN A 262 3.93 4.01 -1.12
CA ASN A 262 2.80 3.97 -0.20
C ASN A 262 2.82 2.69 0.67
N GLY A 263 2.03 2.67 1.74
CA GLY A 263 2.00 1.55 2.69
C GLY A 263 1.64 0.21 2.05
N SER A 264 0.67 0.18 1.15
CA SER A 264 0.21 -1.05 0.50
C SER A 264 1.28 -1.65 -0.40
N ASP A 265 1.92 -0.82 -1.24
CA ASP A 265 3.03 -1.26 -2.09
C ASP A 265 4.24 -1.68 -1.26
N ALA A 266 4.56 -0.96 -0.17
CA ALA A 266 5.67 -1.35 0.69
C ALA A 266 5.49 -2.73 1.32
N ILE A 267 4.28 -3.03 1.84
CA ILE A 267 3.98 -4.35 2.40
C ILE A 267 4.06 -5.43 1.33
N ARG A 268 3.53 -5.17 0.14
CA ARG A 268 3.59 -6.10 -0.99
C ARG A 268 5.04 -6.38 -1.43
N GLN A 269 5.84 -5.34 -1.61
CA GLN A 269 7.27 -5.48 -1.98
C GLN A 269 8.06 -6.23 -0.90
N LEU A 270 7.76 -5.96 0.38
CA LEU A 270 8.35 -6.64 1.53
C LEU A 270 7.99 -8.12 1.57
N GLN A 271 6.81 -8.52 1.05
CA GLN A 271 6.41 -9.92 0.92
C GLN A 271 7.12 -10.62 -0.25
N GLU A 272 7.27 -9.93 -1.38
CA GLU A 272 7.64 -10.53 -2.65
C GLU A 272 9.14 -10.55 -2.95
N ASN A 273 9.95 -9.71 -2.30
CA ASN A 273 11.37 -9.53 -2.66
C ASN A 273 12.29 -9.66 -1.43
N ASP A 274 13.36 -10.42 -1.60
CA ASP A 274 14.30 -10.76 -0.53
C ASP A 274 15.20 -9.59 -0.09
N ASP A 275 15.36 -8.57 -0.95
CA ASP A 275 16.24 -7.41 -0.75
C ASP A 275 15.50 -6.17 -0.23
N ILE A 276 14.21 -6.29 0.10
CA ILE A 276 13.39 -5.16 0.55
C ILE A 276 13.41 -5.05 2.07
N CYS A 277 13.65 -3.83 2.55
CA CYS A 277 13.22 -3.44 3.89
C CYS A 277 12.40 -2.14 3.87
N VAL A 278 11.59 -1.96 4.90
CA VAL A 278 10.70 -0.81 5.09
C VAL A 278 10.89 -0.25 6.49
N MET A 279 10.85 1.08 6.61
CA MET A 279 10.92 1.78 7.89
C MET A 279 9.56 2.24 8.40
N GLY A 280 9.46 2.33 9.73
CA GLY A 280 8.29 2.92 10.38
C GLY A 280 7.04 2.06 10.29
N ILE A 281 7.18 0.73 10.31
CA ILE A 281 6.06 -0.22 10.26
C ILE A 281 5.78 -0.79 11.66
N TYR A 282 4.49 -0.89 12.00
CA TYR A 282 4.05 -1.63 13.18
C TYR A 282 4.06 -3.15 12.93
N PRO A 283 4.62 -3.96 13.84
CA PRO A 283 4.51 -5.40 13.75
C PRO A 283 3.06 -5.84 13.92
N SER A 284 2.69 -6.91 13.22
CA SER A 284 1.45 -7.65 13.45
C SER A 284 1.73 -9.14 13.25
N GLU A 285 0.89 -10.01 13.81
CA GLU A 285 1.01 -11.46 13.60
C GLU A 285 1.01 -11.84 12.12
N GLU A 286 0.26 -11.11 11.30
CA GLU A 286 0.24 -11.30 9.85
C GLU A 286 1.59 -10.94 9.22
N ARG A 287 2.15 -9.77 9.57
CA ARG A 287 3.39 -9.28 8.97
C ARG A 287 4.61 -10.08 9.41
N GLN A 288 4.62 -10.59 10.65
CA GLN A 288 5.70 -11.43 11.17
C GLN A 288 5.85 -12.77 10.43
N ARG A 289 4.86 -13.18 9.63
CA ARG A 289 4.95 -14.41 8.82
C ARG A 289 5.91 -14.26 7.64
N PHE A 290 6.11 -13.05 7.14
CA PHE A 290 6.91 -12.79 5.94
C PHE A 290 7.98 -11.70 6.15
N ALA A 291 7.97 -11.01 7.29
CA ALA A 291 8.95 -9.99 7.61
C ALA A 291 9.59 -10.22 8.97
N ARG A 292 10.90 -9.96 9.04
CA ARG A 292 11.66 -9.84 10.28
C ARG A 292 11.64 -8.39 10.72
N PHE A 293 11.42 -8.16 12.00
CA PHE A 293 11.36 -6.82 12.59
C PHE A 293 12.54 -6.57 13.52
N SER A 294 13.08 -5.35 13.48
CA SER A 294 14.11 -4.88 14.41
C SER A 294 13.56 -4.63 15.81
N MET A 295 14.45 -4.26 16.73
CA MET A 295 14.12 -3.44 17.91
C MET A 295 13.36 -2.17 17.49
N PRO A 296 12.54 -1.57 18.38
CA PRO A 296 11.84 -0.32 18.08
C PRO A 296 12.79 0.75 17.50
N THR A 297 12.45 1.22 16.31
CA THR A 297 13.18 2.30 15.62
C THR A 297 12.47 3.63 15.73
N SER A 298 11.21 3.66 16.15
CA SER A 298 10.48 4.91 16.31
C SER A 298 9.34 4.73 17.30
N TYR A 299 9.03 5.81 18.00
CA TYR A 299 7.93 5.89 18.94
C TYR A 299 7.02 7.00 18.45
N PHE A 300 5.83 6.61 18.02
CA PHE A 300 4.83 7.56 17.56
C PHE A 300 3.81 7.74 18.67
N LEU A 301 3.59 9.00 19.07
CA LEU A 301 2.38 9.33 19.83
C LEU A 301 1.16 8.98 19.00
N SER A 302 0.11 8.49 19.65
CA SER A 302 -1.16 8.26 18.99
C SER A 302 -1.79 9.55 18.45
N PRO A 303 -2.73 9.45 17.50
CA PRO A 303 -3.43 10.62 16.99
C PRO A 303 -4.08 11.41 18.13
N ARG A 304 -3.97 12.73 18.06
CA ARG A 304 -4.55 13.66 19.03
C ARG A 304 -5.63 14.49 18.36
N LEU A 305 -6.52 15.00 19.19
CA LEU A 305 -7.49 16.01 18.77
C LEU A 305 -6.89 17.38 19.06
N TYR A 306 -6.79 18.21 18.03
CA TYR A 306 -6.30 19.57 18.10
C TYR A 306 -7.45 20.55 17.90
N PHE A 307 -7.46 21.62 18.68
CA PHE A 307 -8.39 22.74 18.51
C PHE A 307 -7.63 24.05 18.50
N ARG A 308 -8.12 25.03 17.72
CA ARG A 308 -7.62 26.39 17.83
C ARG A 308 -7.88 26.95 19.22
N SER A 309 -6.90 27.63 19.79
CA SER A 309 -7.01 28.24 21.12
C SER A 309 -8.02 29.37 21.23
N ASP A 310 -8.46 29.92 20.10
CA ASP A 310 -9.50 30.95 20.05
C ASP A 310 -10.90 30.38 19.72
N ALA A 311 -11.03 29.06 19.51
CA ALA A 311 -12.33 28.45 19.24
C ALA A 311 -13.15 28.20 20.50
N ILE A 312 -12.49 27.93 21.65
CA ILE A 312 -13.11 27.45 22.89
C ILE A 312 -12.27 27.93 24.09
N ASP A 313 -12.93 28.32 25.19
CA ASP A 313 -12.24 28.72 26.43
C ASP A 313 -11.54 27.52 27.12
N ASP A 314 -10.37 27.73 27.72
CA ASP A 314 -9.61 26.68 28.43
C ASP A 314 -10.43 25.95 29.50
N LYS A 315 -11.30 26.68 30.22
CA LYS A 315 -12.17 26.14 31.28
C LYS A 315 -13.16 25.09 30.74
N ASP A 316 -13.52 25.20 29.47
CA ASP A 316 -14.52 24.37 28.83
C ASP A 316 -13.93 23.00 28.47
N PHE A 317 -12.62 22.94 28.17
CA PHE A 317 -11.92 21.66 28.04
C PHE A 317 -11.77 20.96 29.39
N ALA A 318 -11.48 21.72 30.46
CA ALA A 318 -11.22 21.17 31.79
C ALA A 318 -12.37 20.28 32.31
N ALA A 319 -13.62 20.60 31.95
CA ALA A 319 -14.80 19.82 32.33
C ALA A 319 -14.86 18.41 31.70
N PHE A 320 -14.12 18.17 30.61
CA PHE A 320 -14.12 16.90 29.86
C PHE A 320 -12.75 16.21 29.83
N THR A 321 -11.72 16.85 30.42
CA THR A 321 -10.39 16.28 30.53
C THR A 321 -10.17 15.67 31.91
N THR A 322 -9.61 14.47 31.94
CA THR A 322 -9.13 13.85 33.19
C THR A 322 -7.89 14.58 33.72
N SER A 323 -7.51 14.30 34.96
CA SER A 323 -6.24 14.78 35.54
C SER A 323 -4.99 14.30 34.77
N ALA A 324 -5.12 13.25 33.96
CA ALA A 324 -4.07 12.75 33.07
C ALA A 324 -4.07 13.45 31.69
N GLY A 325 -4.88 14.49 31.48
CA GLY A 325 -4.95 15.23 30.21
C GLY A 325 -5.65 14.48 29.07
N VAL A 326 -6.42 13.43 29.40
CA VAL A 326 -7.19 12.65 28.43
C VAL A 326 -8.59 13.25 28.29
N LEU A 327 -8.99 13.60 27.07
CA LEU A 327 -10.30 14.19 26.75
C LEU A 327 -11.32 13.10 26.42
N ASP A 328 -12.51 13.19 27.03
CA ASP A 328 -13.71 12.52 26.53
C ASP A 328 -14.23 13.26 25.29
N ALA A 329 -13.63 12.94 24.14
CA ALA A 329 -13.89 13.65 22.89
C ALA A 329 -15.36 13.53 22.45
N THR A 330 -16.03 12.41 22.74
CA THR A 330 -17.45 12.21 22.37
C THR A 330 -18.37 13.09 23.21
N ALA A 331 -18.19 13.11 24.54
CA ALA A 331 -18.98 13.98 25.42
C ALA A 331 -18.73 15.46 25.11
N PHE A 332 -17.47 15.82 24.86
CA PHE A 332 -17.06 17.16 24.48
C PHE A 332 -17.72 17.63 23.18
N LEU A 333 -17.51 16.90 22.07
CA LEU A 333 -18.06 17.26 20.75
C LEU A 333 -19.60 17.25 20.70
N SER A 334 -20.23 16.51 21.62
CA SER A 334 -21.69 16.52 21.84
C SER A 334 -22.17 17.77 22.54
N SER A 335 -21.42 18.25 23.53
CA SER A 335 -21.76 19.48 24.27
C SER A 335 -21.53 20.73 23.42
N TYR A 336 -20.54 20.70 22.53
CA TYR A 336 -20.20 21.80 21.63
C TYR A 336 -20.61 21.51 20.19
N SER A 337 -21.92 21.51 19.95
CA SER A 337 -22.52 21.11 18.68
C SER A 337 -22.20 22.02 17.48
N ALA A 338 -21.70 23.23 17.72
CA ALA A 338 -21.29 24.16 16.66
C ALA A 338 -19.89 23.85 16.10
N LEU A 339 -19.07 23.07 16.81
CA LEU A 339 -17.70 22.80 16.39
C LEU A 339 -17.65 21.91 15.15
N SER A 340 -16.68 22.25 14.32
CA SER A 340 -16.29 21.55 13.11
C SER A 340 -14.88 20.98 13.23
N VAL A 341 -14.72 19.71 12.83
CA VAL A 341 -13.46 18.96 12.96
C VAL A 341 -13.12 18.27 11.66
N GLY A 342 -11.88 18.45 11.19
CA GLY A 342 -11.30 17.68 10.10
C GLY A 342 -10.71 16.35 10.57
N TYR A 343 -10.89 15.27 9.82
CA TYR A 343 -10.25 13.98 10.15
C TYR A 343 -9.97 13.15 8.91
N SER A 344 -9.00 12.24 8.99
CA SER A 344 -8.75 11.22 7.96
C SER A 344 -9.32 9.86 8.36
N PRO A 345 -10.01 9.13 7.44
CA PRO A 345 -10.64 7.85 7.74
C PRO A 345 -9.71 6.80 8.36
N GLU A 346 -8.45 6.80 7.95
CA GLU A 346 -7.42 5.85 8.39
C GLU A 346 -7.16 6.00 9.90
N LEU A 347 -7.24 7.23 10.41
CA LEU A 347 -7.03 7.53 11.82
C LEU A 347 -8.19 7.05 12.70
N LEU A 348 -9.38 6.87 12.13
CA LEU A 348 -10.55 6.48 12.91
C LEU A 348 -10.41 5.09 13.53
N THR A 349 -9.63 4.21 12.91
CA THR A 349 -9.32 2.89 13.49
C THR A 349 -8.56 2.98 14.81
N LEU A 350 -7.84 4.09 15.04
CA LEU A 350 -7.09 4.37 16.25
C LEU A 350 -7.89 5.18 17.26
N LEU A 351 -9.10 5.62 16.92
CA LEU A 351 -9.88 6.59 17.70
C LEU A 351 -11.26 6.05 18.10
N SER A 352 -11.43 4.73 18.20
CA SER A 352 -12.63 4.16 18.79
C SER A 352 -12.68 4.53 20.27
N PRO A 353 -13.75 5.17 20.81
CA PRO A 353 -15.10 5.25 20.25
C PRO A 353 -15.48 6.54 19.51
N VAL A 354 -14.65 7.60 19.48
CA VAL A 354 -15.02 8.87 18.82
C VAL A 354 -15.23 8.71 17.32
N ALA A 355 -14.64 7.68 16.70
CA ALA A 355 -14.79 7.35 15.29
C ALA A 355 -16.25 7.31 14.79
N ASP A 356 -17.13 6.61 15.51
CA ASP A 356 -18.53 6.47 15.09
C ASP A 356 -19.31 7.78 15.27
N TYR A 357 -18.94 8.55 16.29
CA TYR A 357 -19.48 9.87 16.52
C TYR A 357 -19.14 10.84 15.37
N LEU A 358 -17.89 10.80 14.89
CA LEU A 358 -17.43 11.62 13.76
C LEU A 358 -18.12 11.22 12.45
N LYS A 359 -18.20 9.92 12.15
CA LYS A 359 -18.82 9.41 10.91
C LYS A 359 -20.31 9.73 10.82
N SER A 360 -21.03 9.73 11.96
CA SER A 360 -22.48 9.93 11.98
C SER A 360 -22.93 11.38 11.76
N ARG A 361 -22.00 12.35 11.62
CA ARG A 361 -22.32 13.79 11.45
C ARG A 361 -21.46 14.44 10.35
N PRO A 362 -21.56 13.99 9.09
CA PRO A 362 -20.73 14.47 7.98
C PRO A 362 -20.89 15.97 7.66
N GLN A 363 -22.00 16.59 8.07
CA GLN A 363 -22.23 18.03 7.92
C GLN A 363 -21.42 18.90 8.90
N ARG A 364 -20.87 18.30 9.97
CA ARG A 364 -20.03 18.98 10.97
C ARG A 364 -18.58 18.53 10.88
N PHE A 365 -18.37 17.25 10.57
CA PHE A 365 -17.05 16.64 10.59
C PHE A 365 -16.62 16.33 9.16
N LEU A 366 -15.60 17.06 8.73
CA LEU A 366 -15.10 17.00 7.37
C LEU A 366 -14.11 15.85 7.25
N GLN A 367 -14.49 14.84 6.48
CA GLN A 367 -13.57 13.80 6.07
C GLN A 367 -12.58 14.38 5.04
N ILE A 368 -11.28 14.28 5.34
CA ILE A 368 -10.19 14.76 4.49
C ILE A 368 -9.21 13.61 4.30
N ASP A 369 -8.88 13.33 3.03
CA ASP A 369 -7.91 12.29 2.68
C ASP A 369 -6.57 12.53 3.38
N VAL A 370 -5.89 11.47 3.81
CA VAL A 370 -4.59 11.54 4.50
C VAL A 370 -3.54 12.30 3.67
N LEU A 371 -3.67 12.28 2.34
CA LEU A 371 -2.80 13.01 1.42
C LEU A 371 -3.16 14.50 1.33
N GLU A 372 -4.40 14.90 1.64
CA GLU A 372 -4.85 16.30 1.67
C GLU A 372 -4.63 16.97 3.04
N ARG A 373 -3.71 16.46 3.86
CA ARG A 373 -3.46 16.97 5.21
C ARG A 373 -3.14 18.47 5.27
N GLU A 374 -2.32 18.99 4.36
CA GLU A 374 -2.00 20.42 4.35
C GLU A 374 -3.24 21.29 4.05
N ARG A 375 -4.21 20.77 3.28
CA ARG A 375 -5.52 21.41 3.09
C ARG A 375 -6.31 21.45 4.39
N MET A 376 -6.31 20.38 5.19
CA MET A 376 -6.95 20.38 6.52
C MET A 376 -6.39 21.49 7.40
N LEU A 377 -5.06 21.62 7.47
CA LEU A 377 -4.40 22.67 8.23
C LEU A 377 -4.70 24.08 7.69
N ALA A 378 -4.74 24.25 6.37
CA ALA A 378 -5.13 25.52 5.75
C ALA A 378 -6.60 25.90 6.06
N LEU A 379 -7.51 24.93 6.21
CA LEU A 379 -8.88 25.19 6.63
C LEU A 379 -8.96 25.65 8.10
N VAL A 380 -8.15 25.04 8.98
CA VAL A 380 -8.01 25.46 10.38
C VAL A 380 -7.44 26.88 10.47
N GLN A 381 -6.37 27.15 9.71
CA GLN A 381 -5.74 28.48 9.65
C GLN A 381 -6.72 29.57 9.20
N LYS A 382 -7.60 29.26 8.23
CA LYS A 382 -8.64 30.17 7.72
C LYS A 382 -9.90 30.20 8.59
N GLY A 383 -9.89 29.52 9.74
CA GLY A 383 -11.01 29.41 10.66
C GLY A 383 -12.25 28.74 10.09
N ARG A 384 -12.10 27.90 9.06
CA ARG A 384 -13.17 27.08 8.48
C ARG A 384 -13.33 25.73 9.17
N LEU A 385 -12.34 25.34 9.97
CA LEU A 385 -12.40 24.23 10.90
C LEU A 385 -11.97 24.74 12.28
N ASP A 386 -12.64 24.29 13.33
CA ASP A 386 -12.29 24.64 14.72
C ASP A 386 -11.19 23.72 15.25
N GLY A 387 -11.16 22.49 14.75
CA GLY A 387 -10.16 21.50 15.13
C GLY A 387 -9.90 20.45 14.07
N PHE A 388 -8.99 19.55 14.37
CA PHE A 388 -8.64 18.43 13.51
C PHE A 388 -8.03 17.28 14.31
N VAL A 389 -8.03 16.10 13.69
CA VAL A 389 -7.39 14.90 14.23
C VAL A 389 -6.13 14.59 13.43
N ASP A 390 -4.98 14.46 14.10
CA ASP A 390 -3.76 14.01 13.44
C ASP A 390 -2.70 13.46 14.40
N PHE A 391 -1.62 12.89 13.86
CA PHE A 391 -0.43 12.55 14.63
C PHE A 391 0.39 13.81 14.99
N PRO A 392 0.93 13.90 16.22
CA PRO A 392 1.83 15.00 16.60
C PRO A 392 3.04 15.16 15.68
N SER A 393 3.63 14.06 15.20
CA SER A 393 4.74 14.09 14.26
C SER A 393 4.37 14.75 12.93
N HIS A 394 3.14 14.54 12.44
CA HIS A 394 2.68 15.16 11.20
C HIS A 394 2.46 16.66 11.35
N LEU A 395 1.84 17.09 12.45
CA LEU A 395 1.67 18.52 12.75
C LEU A 395 3.04 19.19 12.88
N ALA A 396 3.99 18.53 13.53
CA ALA A 396 5.33 19.06 13.74
C ALA A 396 6.10 19.30 12.44
N GLU A 397 6.02 18.36 11.51
CA GLU A 397 6.54 18.52 10.15
C GLU A 397 5.83 19.66 9.41
N ALA A 398 4.49 19.70 9.45
CA ALA A 398 3.72 20.71 8.73
C ALA A 398 4.03 22.14 9.20
N ARG A 399 4.31 22.35 10.49
CA ARG A 399 4.73 23.67 11.02
C ARG A 399 6.07 24.16 10.46
N GLN A 400 6.91 23.29 9.89
CA GLN A 400 8.16 23.71 9.25
C GLN A 400 7.91 24.48 7.94
N HIS A 401 6.73 24.33 7.33
CA HIS A 401 6.41 24.89 6.02
C HIS A 401 5.11 25.72 6.00
N LEU A 402 4.19 25.47 6.94
CA LEU A 402 3.00 26.28 7.16
C LEU A 402 3.28 27.32 8.24
N HIS A 403 3.65 28.52 7.80
CA HIS A 403 3.76 29.69 8.66
C HIS A 403 2.36 30.11 9.14
N ASP A 404 2.29 30.69 10.34
CA ASP A 404 1.08 31.30 10.91
C ASP A 404 -0.08 30.33 11.21
N LEU A 405 0.21 29.09 11.58
CA LEU A 405 -0.81 28.25 12.22
C LEU A 405 -1.22 28.87 13.57
N PRO A 406 -2.53 28.95 13.87
CA PRO A 406 -3.00 29.48 15.14
C PRO A 406 -2.44 28.66 16.30
N ALA A 407 -2.44 29.25 17.50
CA ALA A 407 -2.20 28.48 18.71
C ALA A 407 -3.21 27.33 18.78
N LEU A 408 -2.73 26.14 19.14
CA LEU A 408 -3.54 24.92 19.20
C LEU A 408 -3.47 24.32 20.60
N HIS A 409 -4.62 23.95 21.15
CA HIS A 409 -4.70 22.95 22.21
C HIS A 409 -4.62 21.55 21.60
N SER A 410 -4.03 20.62 22.35
CA SER A 410 -3.84 19.24 21.92
C SER A 410 -4.29 18.31 23.02
N PHE A 411 -5.14 17.34 22.68
CA PHE A 411 -5.71 16.41 23.63
C PHE A 411 -5.48 14.97 23.21
N THR A 412 -5.08 14.14 24.17
CA THR A 412 -5.11 12.69 23.99
C THR A 412 -6.55 12.21 24.03
N VAL A 413 -6.95 11.38 23.06
CA VAL A 413 -8.30 10.85 22.98
C VAL A 413 -8.34 9.45 23.62
N SER A 414 -9.22 9.26 24.61
CA SER A 414 -9.43 7.94 25.24
C SER A 414 -10.08 6.94 24.27
N PRO A 415 -9.73 5.64 24.30
CA PRO A 415 -8.73 4.93 25.08
C PRO A 415 -7.45 4.65 24.26
N THR A 416 -7.00 5.61 23.45
CA THR A 416 -5.91 5.35 22.50
C THR A 416 -4.60 5.10 23.25
N PRO A 417 -3.88 3.99 23.01
CA PRO A 417 -2.59 3.75 23.66
C PRO A 417 -1.65 4.91 23.39
N VAL A 418 -0.94 5.38 24.41
CA VAL A 418 -0.21 6.66 24.34
C VAL A 418 0.90 6.63 23.28
N VAL A 419 1.51 5.47 23.04
CA VAL A 419 2.68 5.31 22.17
C VAL A 419 2.62 4.04 21.34
N GLY A 420 2.73 4.17 20.02
CA GLY A 420 3.00 3.06 19.11
C GLY A 420 4.50 2.89 18.88
N GLN A 421 4.98 1.65 18.92
CA GLN A 421 6.38 1.29 18.62
C GLN A 421 6.50 0.79 17.18
N ALA A 422 7.02 1.63 16.30
CA ALA A 422 7.32 1.24 14.93
C ALA A 422 8.77 0.76 14.81
N ARG A 423 8.99 -0.12 13.83
CA ARG A 423 10.22 -0.89 13.64
C ARG A 423 10.69 -0.81 12.20
N ALA A 424 11.97 -1.11 11.96
CA ALA A 424 12.41 -1.53 10.64
C ALA A 424 11.88 -2.94 10.38
N ALA A 425 11.48 -3.22 9.15
CA ALA A 425 11.03 -4.54 8.74
C ALA A 425 11.74 -4.93 7.44
N CYS A 426 12.42 -6.06 7.42
CA CYS A 426 12.97 -6.64 6.19
C CYS A 426 12.22 -7.92 5.85
N ASN A 427 12.24 -8.32 4.57
CA ASN A 427 11.73 -9.63 4.19
C ASN A 427 12.41 -10.72 5.03
N HIS A 428 11.72 -11.83 5.31
CA HIS A 428 12.24 -12.91 6.15
C HIS A 428 13.34 -13.78 5.49
N SER A 429 13.89 -13.33 4.36
CA SER A 429 15.05 -13.91 3.68
C SER A 429 16.31 -13.92 4.55
N THR A 430 17.33 -14.68 4.15
CA THR A 430 18.65 -14.66 4.79
C THR A 430 19.25 -13.25 4.79
N LEU A 431 19.11 -12.52 3.68
CA LEU A 431 19.60 -11.15 3.58
C LEU A 431 18.85 -10.22 4.55
N GLY A 432 17.52 -10.25 4.54
CA GLY A 432 16.71 -9.41 5.41
C GLY A 432 16.96 -9.69 6.90
N ASN A 433 17.15 -10.95 7.29
CA ASN A 433 17.57 -11.32 8.65
C ASN A 433 18.93 -10.73 9.02
N ASN A 434 19.91 -10.78 8.12
CA ASN A 434 21.23 -10.19 8.35
C ASN A 434 21.16 -8.67 8.48
N VAL A 435 20.33 -7.99 7.67
CA VAL A 435 20.12 -6.55 7.76
C VAL A 435 19.48 -6.18 9.10
N ILE A 436 18.43 -6.89 9.53
CA ILE A 436 17.80 -6.64 10.83
C ILE A 436 18.77 -6.88 11.99
N ASN A 437 19.54 -7.98 11.96
CA ASN A 437 20.52 -8.24 13.01
C ASN A 437 21.60 -7.14 13.09
N ALA A 438 22.01 -6.58 11.95
CA ALA A 438 22.94 -5.46 11.93
C ALA A 438 22.32 -4.17 12.51
N ILE A 439 21.06 -3.87 12.17
CA ILE A 439 20.30 -2.76 12.76
C ILE A 439 20.19 -2.94 14.28
N ASP A 440 19.80 -4.12 14.74
CA ASP A 440 19.66 -4.44 16.16
C ASP A 440 21.01 -4.34 16.88
N GLY A 441 22.10 -4.77 16.25
CA GLY A 441 23.45 -4.57 16.76
C GLY A 441 23.77 -3.09 17.01
N ILE A 442 23.43 -2.20 16.07
CA ILE A 442 23.60 -0.75 16.23
C ILE A 442 22.71 -0.22 17.36
N LEU A 443 21.42 -0.55 17.36
CA LEU A 443 20.43 -0.03 18.31
C LEU A 443 20.55 -0.61 19.71
N SER A 444 21.25 -1.73 19.87
CA SER A 444 21.60 -2.27 21.20
C SER A 444 22.59 -1.39 21.95
N ASN A 445 23.36 -0.54 21.25
CA ASN A 445 24.25 0.43 21.87
C ASN A 445 23.45 1.69 22.28
N PRO A 446 23.35 2.03 23.58
CA PRO A 446 22.54 3.15 24.05
C PRO A 446 22.91 4.50 23.43
N LYS A 447 24.20 4.74 23.18
CA LYS A 447 24.67 5.99 22.56
C LYS A 447 24.21 6.10 21.11
N GLN A 448 24.30 5.01 20.36
CA GLN A 448 23.86 4.96 18.97
C GLN A 448 22.35 5.04 18.85
N ARG A 449 21.63 4.34 19.73
CA ARG A 449 20.17 4.42 19.84
C ARG A 449 19.70 5.84 20.16
N TYR A 450 20.32 6.52 21.12
CA TYR A 450 20.02 7.91 21.44
C TYR A 450 20.28 8.83 20.25
N ALA A 451 21.43 8.69 19.57
CA ALA A 451 21.73 9.47 18.37
C ALA A 451 20.67 9.26 17.29
N TYR A 452 20.26 8.02 17.05
CA TYR A 452 19.22 7.68 16.09
C TYR A 452 17.84 8.25 16.47
N ILE A 453 17.42 8.10 17.73
CA ILE A 453 16.15 8.61 18.25
C ILE A 453 16.11 10.13 18.24
N SER A 454 17.23 10.81 18.52
CA SER A 454 17.28 12.28 18.51
C SER A 454 16.91 12.87 17.15
N LEU A 455 17.25 12.19 16.04
CA LEU A 455 16.85 12.61 14.68
C LEU A 455 15.34 12.58 14.48
N LEU A 456 14.65 11.66 15.15
CA LEU A 456 13.19 11.56 15.14
C LEU A 456 12.57 12.62 16.06
N ALA A 457 13.16 12.80 17.25
CA ALA A 457 12.68 13.72 18.28
C ALA A 457 12.87 15.21 17.93
N ASP A 458 13.93 15.57 17.20
CA ASP A 458 14.20 16.96 16.78
C ASP A 458 13.10 17.51 15.86
N ALA A 459 12.40 16.65 15.14
CA ALA A 459 11.25 17.02 14.33
C ALA A 459 9.94 17.06 15.12
N MET A 460 9.95 16.84 16.45
CA MET A 460 8.74 16.76 17.27
C MET A 460 8.60 18.01 18.14
N LEU A 461 7.45 18.69 18.00
CA LEU A 461 7.17 19.95 18.70
C LEU A 461 6.77 19.76 20.17
N ALA A 462 6.17 18.62 20.53
CA ALA A 462 5.66 18.38 21.87
C ALA A 462 6.78 17.90 22.81
N PRO A 463 7.02 18.58 23.95
CA PRO A 463 7.92 18.09 25.01
C PRO A 463 7.60 16.64 25.38
N GLU A 464 6.32 16.29 25.47
CA GLU A 464 5.81 14.95 25.79
C GLU A 464 6.38 13.84 24.90
N GLN A 465 6.56 14.08 23.59
CA GLN A 465 7.12 13.07 22.70
C GLN A 465 8.63 12.94 22.85
N ARG A 466 9.32 14.06 23.13
CA ARG A 466 10.75 14.05 23.45
C ARG A 466 11.00 13.32 24.78
N ASP A 467 10.17 13.58 25.78
CA ASP A 467 10.25 12.94 27.09
C ASP A 467 9.96 11.43 26.98
N LEU A 468 9.02 11.02 26.13
CA LEU A 468 8.77 9.61 25.85
C LEU A 468 9.95 8.91 25.18
N HIS A 469 10.57 9.56 24.20
CA HIS A 469 11.76 9.04 23.54
C HIS A 469 12.95 8.93 24.50
N GLN A 470 13.13 9.91 25.38
CA GLN A 470 14.16 9.87 26.43
C GLN A 470 13.86 8.81 27.50
N ALA A 471 12.60 8.67 27.92
CA ALA A 471 12.19 7.65 28.89
C ALA A 471 12.36 6.23 28.33
N ALA A 472 12.04 6.01 27.05
CA ALA A 472 12.22 4.74 26.36
C ALA A 472 13.71 4.30 26.27
N ASP A 473 14.66 5.23 26.40
CA ASP A 473 16.09 4.92 26.46
C ASP A 473 16.57 4.54 27.87
N THR A 474 15.84 4.95 28.92
CA THR A 474 16.23 4.68 30.31
C THR A 474 15.61 3.42 30.90
N GLN A 475 14.52 2.92 30.32
CA GLN A 475 13.91 1.68 30.77
C GLN A 475 14.55 0.48 30.05
N PRO A 476 15.09 -0.53 30.77
CA PRO A 476 15.46 -1.79 30.14
C PRO A 476 14.21 -2.33 29.45
N MET A 477 14.32 -2.65 28.15
CA MET A 477 13.22 -3.21 27.38
C MET A 477 12.76 -4.50 28.07
N GLN A 478 11.71 -4.40 28.88
CA GLN A 478 10.96 -5.57 29.30
C GLN A 478 10.37 -6.15 28.02
N ASN A 479 10.63 -7.44 27.78
CA ASN A 479 10.28 -8.16 26.55
C ASN A 479 8.85 -7.80 26.11
N ALA A 480 8.74 -6.92 25.10
CA ALA A 480 7.49 -6.48 24.51
C ALA A 480 6.96 -7.52 23.51
N ASP A 481 7.06 -8.80 23.88
CA ASP A 481 6.46 -9.92 23.14
C ASP A 481 4.96 -10.06 23.44
N GLU A 482 4.38 -9.18 24.27
CA GLU A 482 2.93 -9.05 24.32
C GLU A 482 2.44 -8.33 23.05
N PRO A 483 1.70 -9.02 22.16
CA PRO A 483 1.13 -8.38 20.99
C PRO A 483 0.26 -7.21 21.44
N SER A 484 0.50 -6.03 20.86
CA SER A 484 -0.43 -4.91 21.01
C SER A 484 -1.84 -5.42 20.69
N PRO A 485 -2.85 -5.13 21.53
CA PRO A 485 -4.20 -5.63 21.31
C PRO A 485 -4.62 -5.21 19.91
N SER A 486 -4.80 -6.20 19.03
CA SER A 486 -5.41 -5.96 17.72
C SER A 486 -6.79 -5.36 18.00
N PRO A 487 -7.16 -4.23 17.37
CA PRO A 487 -8.50 -3.68 17.52
C PRO A 487 -9.49 -4.80 17.16
N SER A 488 -10.26 -5.23 18.13
CA SER A 488 -11.33 -6.21 17.96
C SER A 488 -12.29 -5.65 16.91
N ARG A 489 -12.45 -6.37 15.80
CA ARG A 489 -13.35 -6.02 14.70
C ARG A 489 -14.81 -6.08 15.11
#